data_AF-A0A1I0HTS7-F1
#
_entry.id   AF-A0A1I0HTS7-F1
#
_cell.length_a   1.000
_cell.length_b   1.000
_cell.length_c   1.000
_cell.angle_alpha   90.00
_cell.angle_beta   90.00
_cell.angle_gamma   90.00
#
_symmetry.space_group_name_H-M   'P 1'
#
loop_
_entity.id
_entity.type
_entity.pdbx_description
1 polymer ?
#
loop_
_entity_poly.entity_id
_entity_poly.type
_entity_poly.pdbx_seq_one_letter_code
_entity_poly.pdbx_strand_id
1 'polypeptide(L)'
;MSEHITRTISAMLEKGNENHNSLKFIAHNVDPSRTNQNIEYKNMKIQSAYHLLFDDALKRYNTKQTRHDRVIKNYYEKIRTSKQEKPFHEVIIQIGNKDDTNATSPEGELAKTILDEYMQSFQERNSSLFVFSAHLHMDEETPHLHIDFIPYTTNSKRGLDTRVSLKQALSKLGFKGGSRSDTEWNQWIVSEKQVLAKIMEKYNIKWLKLGTHEKHLRVLNYEKKMRQEEINTLSSTISQLSQQKETLTDNIEQVKNEISEIEEKLYI
;
A
#
# COMPACT_ATOMS: atom_id res chain seq x y z
N MET A 1 17.28 -7.65 -29.12
CA MET A 1 16.98 -6.56 -28.16
C MET A 1 16.30 -7.23 -26.99
N SER A 2 16.89 -7.25 -25.79
CA SER A 2 16.21 -7.82 -24.63
C SER A 2 14.97 -6.97 -24.35
N GLU A 3 13.80 -7.59 -24.40
CA GLU A 3 12.55 -6.93 -24.08
C GLU A 3 12.62 -6.44 -22.63
N HIS A 4 12.54 -5.13 -22.42
CA HIS A 4 12.54 -4.58 -21.07
C HIS A 4 11.18 -4.83 -20.44
N ILE A 5 11.16 -5.58 -19.34
CA ILE A 5 9.97 -5.78 -18.53
C ILE A 5 9.58 -4.44 -17.90
N THR A 6 8.28 -4.12 -17.88
CA THR A 6 7.78 -2.90 -17.23
C THR A 6 6.88 -3.26 -16.06
N ARG A 7 7.00 -2.53 -14.94
CA ARG A 7 6.18 -2.73 -13.73
C ARG A 7 5.78 -1.40 -13.11
N THR A 8 4.60 -1.37 -12.52
CA THR A 8 4.12 -0.20 -11.78
C THR A 8 4.79 -0.13 -10.41
N ILE A 9 4.75 1.07 -9.78
CA ILE A 9 5.16 1.25 -8.39
C ILE A 9 3.99 1.86 -7.63
N SER A 10 3.54 1.15 -6.60
CA SER A 10 2.60 1.66 -5.61
C SER A 10 3.34 2.07 -4.34
N ALA A 11 2.95 3.22 -3.78
CA ALA A 11 3.41 3.70 -2.49
C ALA A 11 2.22 4.34 -1.80
N MET A 12 1.73 3.70 -0.74
CA MET A 12 0.46 4.05 -0.08
C MET A 12 0.71 4.50 1.35
N LEU A 13 0.01 5.55 1.80
CA LEU A 13 0.00 5.93 3.21
C LEU A 13 -1.23 5.33 3.87
N GLU A 14 -1.01 4.51 4.88
CA GLU A 14 -2.07 3.96 5.69
C GLU A 14 -2.12 4.66 7.06
N LYS A 15 -3.21 4.44 7.80
CA LYS A 15 -3.28 4.92 9.18
C LYS A 15 -2.37 4.11 10.12
N GLY A 16 -1.74 3.03 9.62
CA GLY A 16 -0.97 2.11 10.44
C GLY A 16 -1.88 1.11 11.14
N ASN A 17 -1.58 -0.18 11.02
CA ASN A 17 -2.12 -1.19 11.93
C ASN A 17 -1.02 -2.15 12.39
N GLU A 18 -0.40 -1.82 13.53
CA GLU A 18 0.71 -2.59 14.13
C GLU A 18 0.42 -4.10 14.29
N ASN A 19 -0.86 -4.49 14.40
CA ASN A 19 -1.24 -5.89 14.60
C ASN A 19 -1.22 -6.71 13.30
N HIS A 20 -1.47 -6.10 12.14
CA HIS A 20 -1.34 -6.80 10.85
C HIS A 20 0.14 -6.98 10.49
N ASN A 21 0.94 -5.93 10.70
CA ASN A 21 2.35 -5.91 10.32
C ASN A 21 3.20 -6.91 11.12
N SER A 22 2.86 -7.10 12.40
CA SER A 22 3.53 -8.08 13.27
C SER A 22 2.93 -9.49 13.22
N LEU A 23 2.02 -9.77 12.26
CA LEU A 23 1.29 -11.04 12.11
C LEU A 23 0.57 -11.52 13.39
N LYS A 24 0.28 -10.61 14.33
CA LYS A 24 -0.50 -10.93 15.54
C LYS A 24 -1.95 -11.27 15.22
N PHE A 25 -2.40 -10.92 14.02
CA PHE A 25 -3.69 -11.31 13.46
C PHE A 25 -3.49 -11.73 11.99
N ILE A 26 -3.82 -12.98 11.67
CA ILE A 26 -3.80 -13.49 10.30
C ILE A 26 -5.06 -13.01 9.60
N ALA A 27 -4.91 -12.12 8.62
CA ALA A 27 -6.01 -11.66 7.79
C ALA A 27 -6.38 -12.73 6.73
N HIS A 28 -7.57 -12.63 6.14
CA HIS A 28 -8.08 -13.66 5.22
C HIS A 28 -7.26 -13.80 3.92
N ASN A 29 -6.54 -12.75 3.55
CA ASN A 29 -5.67 -12.65 2.39
C ASN A 29 -4.26 -13.19 2.64
N VAL A 30 -3.95 -13.62 3.87
CA VAL A 30 -2.65 -14.21 4.23
C VAL A 30 -2.71 -15.72 4.06
N ASP A 31 -1.74 -16.27 3.33
CA ASP A 31 -1.47 -17.69 3.21
C ASP A 31 -0.45 -18.13 4.29
N PRO A 32 -0.88 -18.83 5.36
CA PRO A 32 -0.01 -19.18 6.47
C PRO A 32 1.20 -20.03 6.07
N SER A 33 1.09 -20.79 4.97
CA SER A 33 2.16 -21.67 4.50
C SER A 33 3.38 -20.92 3.96
N ARG A 34 3.22 -19.64 3.61
CA ARG A 34 4.26 -18.78 3.04
C ARG A 34 4.81 -17.73 4.00
N THR A 35 4.30 -17.66 5.22
CA THR A 35 4.75 -16.70 6.26
C THR A 35 6.25 -16.81 6.58
N ASN A 36 6.84 -18.00 6.39
CA ASN A 36 8.28 -18.23 6.52
C ASN A 36 9.14 -17.54 5.44
N GLN A 37 8.53 -17.03 4.38
CA GLN A 37 9.19 -16.30 3.30
C GLN A 37 9.24 -14.78 3.54
N ASN A 38 8.53 -14.29 4.56
CA ASN A 38 8.53 -12.89 4.96
C ASN A 38 9.89 -12.49 5.53
N ILE A 39 10.21 -11.20 5.46
CA ILE A 39 11.43 -10.63 6.04
C ILE A 39 11.04 -9.59 7.10
N GLU A 40 11.50 -9.78 8.33
CA GLU A 40 11.39 -8.78 9.40
C GLU A 40 12.70 -8.00 9.49
N TYR A 41 12.67 -6.70 9.16
CA TYR A 41 13.84 -5.83 9.27
C TYR A 41 13.94 -5.19 10.66
N LYS A 42 12.78 -4.88 11.26
CA LYS A 42 12.69 -4.26 12.58
C LYS A 42 11.32 -4.51 13.18
N ASN A 43 11.28 -4.75 14.50
CA ASN A 43 10.04 -4.92 15.25
C ASN A 43 10.20 -4.42 16.69
N MET A 44 10.20 -3.09 16.84
CA MET A 44 10.28 -2.41 18.12
C MET A 44 8.89 -2.00 18.58
N LYS A 45 8.58 -2.10 19.88
CA LYS A 45 7.33 -1.53 20.41
C LYS A 45 7.33 -0.01 20.24
N ILE A 46 6.23 0.56 19.75
CA ILE A 46 6.13 2.02 19.53
C ILE A 46 6.41 2.81 20.81
N GLN A 47 5.99 2.33 21.98
CA GLN A 47 6.26 3.00 23.26
C GLN A 47 7.76 3.08 23.54
N SER A 48 8.52 2.00 23.26
CA SER A 48 9.97 1.98 23.40
C SER A 48 10.64 2.97 22.43
N ALA A 49 10.15 3.06 21.19
CA ALA A 49 10.62 4.05 20.22
C ALA A 49 10.35 5.49 20.69
N TYR A 50 9.19 5.74 21.32
CA TYR A 50 8.88 7.04 21.92
C TYR A 50 9.82 7.42 23.06
N HIS A 51 10.12 6.47 23.94
CA HIS A 51 11.07 6.69 25.03
C HIS A 51 12.46 7.05 24.48
N LEU A 52 12.94 6.28 23.50
CA LEU A 52 14.22 6.52 22.84
C LEU A 52 14.31 7.92 22.19
N LEU A 53 13.24 8.37 21.53
CA LEU A 53 13.26 9.62 20.77
C LEU A 53 13.00 10.86 21.63
N PHE A 54 12.16 10.76 22.67
CA PHE A 54 11.53 11.94 23.26
C PHE A 54 11.72 12.11 24.77
N ASP A 55 12.19 11.12 25.53
CA ASP A 55 12.24 11.24 26.99
C ASP A 55 13.16 12.38 27.46
N ASP A 56 14.32 12.53 26.83
CA ASP A 56 15.25 13.60 27.14
C ASP A 56 14.67 14.99 26.83
N ALA A 57 13.96 15.11 25.70
CA ALA A 57 13.27 16.34 25.31
C ALA A 57 12.09 16.67 26.23
N LEU A 58 11.34 15.63 26.62
CA LEU A 58 10.23 15.72 27.56
C LEU A 58 10.71 16.19 28.93
N LYS A 59 11.83 15.63 29.43
CA LYS A 59 12.46 16.05 30.68
C LYS A 59 12.86 17.52 30.63
N ARG A 60 13.60 17.94 29.59
CA ARG A 60 13.99 19.36 29.39
C ARG A 60 12.78 20.30 29.31
N TYR A 61 11.70 19.87 28.66
CA TYR A 61 10.48 20.65 28.55
C TYR A 61 9.77 20.79 29.92
N ASN A 62 9.61 19.68 30.64
CA ASN A 62 8.89 19.64 31.92
C ASN A 62 9.62 20.41 33.03
N THR A 63 10.96 20.38 33.09
CA THR A 63 11.74 21.16 34.07
C THR A 63 11.50 22.66 33.96
N LYS A 64 11.12 23.16 32.78
CA LYS A 64 10.83 24.58 32.54
C LYS A 64 9.38 24.97 32.83
N GLN A 65 8.50 24.01 33.15
CA GLN A 65 7.08 24.30 33.38
C GLN A 65 6.84 24.72 34.82
N THR A 66 6.31 25.94 35.02
CA THR A 66 5.83 26.41 36.32
C THR A 66 4.37 26.07 36.59
N ARG A 67 3.60 25.77 35.54
CA ARG A 67 2.18 25.40 35.64
C ARG A 67 2.00 23.89 35.52
N HIS A 68 1.35 23.28 36.51
CA HIS A 68 1.11 21.84 36.55
C HIS A 68 0.28 21.30 35.37
N ASP A 69 -0.67 22.07 34.85
CA ASP A 69 -1.52 21.67 33.71
C ASP A 69 -0.74 21.60 32.38
N ARG A 70 0.46 22.19 32.31
CA ARG A 70 1.33 22.14 31.13
C ARG A 70 2.36 21.01 31.15
N VAL A 71 2.54 20.36 32.30
CA VAL A 71 3.46 19.22 32.46
C VAL A 71 2.90 18.01 31.71
N ILE A 72 3.74 17.39 30.89
CA ILE A 72 3.35 16.24 30.08
C ILE A 72 3.89 14.99 30.77
N LYS A 73 3.00 14.13 31.27
CA LYS A 73 3.41 12.89 31.96
C LYS A 73 3.87 11.80 31.00
N ASN A 74 3.15 11.64 29.89
CA ASN A 74 3.42 10.64 28.88
C ASN A 74 3.24 11.29 27.50
N TYR A 75 4.34 11.41 26.75
CA TYR A 75 4.32 12.08 25.45
C TYR A 75 3.63 11.24 24.37
N TYR A 76 3.79 9.92 24.39
CA TYR A 76 3.07 9.01 23.49
C TYR A 76 1.55 9.18 23.64
N GLU A 77 1.02 9.12 24.86
CA GLU A 77 -0.42 9.28 25.12
C GLU A 77 -0.94 10.67 24.69
N LYS A 78 -0.11 11.71 24.88
CA LYS A 78 -0.41 13.05 24.39
C LYS A 78 -0.55 13.10 22.87
N ILE A 79 0.31 12.41 22.13
CA ILE A 79 0.22 12.35 20.65
C ILE A 79 -0.93 11.44 20.22
N ARG A 80 -1.13 10.30 20.88
CA ARG A 80 -2.22 9.34 20.58
C ARG A 80 -3.62 9.97 20.67
N THR A 81 -3.80 10.93 21.58
CA THR A 81 -5.05 11.67 21.77
C THR A 81 -5.11 12.99 21.01
N SER A 82 -4.03 13.36 20.30
CA SER A 82 -3.95 14.60 19.54
C SER A 82 -4.81 14.55 18.28
N LYS A 83 -5.39 15.70 17.92
CA LYS A 83 -6.06 15.89 16.61
C LYS A 83 -5.09 16.39 15.53
N GLN A 84 -3.88 16.80 15.89
CA GLN A 84 -2.93 17.46 14.98
C GLN A 84 -1.90 16.49 14.39
N GLU A 85 -1.32 15.64 15.22
CA GLU A 85 -0.23 14.74 14.86
C GLU A 85 -0.66 13.31 15.18
N LYS A 86 -0.15 12.34 14.43
CA LYS A 86 -0.38 10.90 14.70
C LYS A 86 0.81 10.29 15.42
N PRO A 87 0.61 9.21 16.19
CA PRO A 87 1.73 8.54 16.84
C PRO A 87 2.80 8.02 15.88
N PHE A 88 2.35 7.54 14.72
CA PHE A 88 3.21 7.07 13.64
C PHE A 88 2.48 7.16 12.30
N HIS A 89 3.21 6.84 11.24
CA HIS A 89 2.74 6.71 9.88
C HIS A 89 3.25 5.42 9.28
N GLU A 90 2.47 4.83 8.40
CA GLU A 90 2.81 3.62 7.66
C GLU A 90 2.90 3.94 6.18
N VAL A 91 3.97 3.49 5.52
CA VAL A 91 4.04 3.44 4.07
C VAL A 91 4.08 2.00 3.59
N ILE A 92 3.20 1.67 2.64
CA ILE A 92 3.20 0.39 1.95
C ILE A 92 3.82 0.57 0.56
N ILE A 93 4.86 -0.18 0.24
CA ILE A 93 5.56 -0.12 -1.06
C ILE A 93 5.39 -1.45 -1.79
N GLN A 94 4.98 -1.40 -3.06
CA GLN A 94 4.75 -2.57 -3.90
C GLN A 94 5.22 -2.31 -5.34
N ILE A 95 5.71 -3.37 -5.98
CA ILE A 95 6.05 -3.42 -7.40
C ILE A 95 4.99 -4.25 -8.11
N GLY A 96 4.42 -3.72 -9.19
CA GLY A 96 3.41 -4.43 -9.98
C GLY A 96 2.11 -4.72 -9.23
N ASN A 97 1.42 -5.78 -9.64
CA ASN A 97 0.17 -6.27 -9.06
C ASN A 97 0.16 -7.82 -9.08
N LYS A 98 -0.96 -8.42 -8.64
CA LYS A 98 -1.10 -9.87 -8.55
C LYS A 98 -0.97 -10.61 -9.89
N ASP A 99 -1.22 -9.93 -11.01
CA ASP A 99 -1.23 -10.53 -12.34
C ASP A 99 0.18 -10.53 -12.97
N ASP A 100 1.02 -9.55 -12.63
CA ASP A 100 2.36 -9.39 -13.22
C ASP A 100 3.54 -9.64 -12.24
N THR A 101 3.24 -9.72 -10.94
CA THR A 101 4.21 -9.82 -9.84
C THR A 101 3.61 -10.65 -8.69
N ASN A 102 2.96 -11.77 -9.03
CA ASN A 102 2.40 -12.65 -8.00
C ASN A 102 3.52 -13.19 -7.09
N ALA A 103 3.27 -13.26 -5.78
CA ALA A 103 4.27 -13.72 -4.82
C ALA A 103 4.74 -15.17 -5.03
N THR A 104 3.97 -15.99 -5.75
CA THR A 104 4.35 -17.37 -6.12
C THR A 104 5.08 -17.48 -7.46
N SER A 105 5.23 -16.37 -8.20
CA SER A 105 5.89 -16.34 -9.52
C SER A 105 7.37 -15.93 -9.43
N PRO A 106 8.18 -16.21 -10.46
CA PRO A 106 9.56 -15.72 -10.55
C PRO A 106 9.66 -14.19 -10.47
N GLU A 107 8.69 -13.47 -11.01
CA GLU A 107 8.59 -12.01 -10.93
C GLU A 107 8.33 -11.54 -9.50
N GLY A 108 7.56 -12.30 -8.71
CA GLY A 108 7.38 -12.04 -7.27
C GLY A 108 8.68 -12.16 -6.48
N GLU A 109 9.46 -13.21 -6.69
CA GLU A 109 10.78 -13.37 -6.06
C GLU A 109 11.78 -12.27 -6.48
N LEU A 110 11.70 -11.83 -7.73
CA LEU A 110 12.48 -10.69 -8.20
C LEU A 110 12.04 -9.38 -7.51
N ALA A 111 10.73 -9.15 -7.37
CA ALA A 111 10.21 -8.00 -6.63
C ALA A 111 10.62 -8.03 -5.16
N LYS A 112 10.61 -9.19 -4.51
CA LYS A 112 11.14 -9.37 -3.14
C LYS A 112 12.59 -8.91 -3.03
N THR A 113 13.44 -9.34 -3.95
CA THR A 113 14.87 -8.98 -3.99
C THR A 113 15.05 -7.45 -4.13
N ILE A 114 14.27 -6.83 -5.02
CA ILE A 114 14.32 -5.37 -5.25
C ILE A 114 13.82 -4.60 -4.03
N LEU A 115 12.74 -5.06 -3.40
CA LEU A 115 12.16 -4.45 -2.21
C LEU A 115 13.11 -4.57 -1.01
N ASP A 116 13.76 -5.71 -0.82
CA ASP A 116 14.80 -5.89 0.20
C ASP A 116 15.93 -4.87 0.01
N GLU A 117 16.53 -4.79 -1.19
CA GLU A 117 17.58 -3.81 -1.50
C GLU A 117 17.12 -2.36 -1.23
N TYR A 118 15.87 -2.03 -1.57
CA TYR A 118 15.29 -0.72 -1.29
C TYR A 118 15.21 -0.41 0.22
N MET A 119 14.83 -1.40 1.02
CA MET A 119 14.65 -1.28 2.46
C MET A 119 15.99 -1.11 3.20
N GLN A 120 17.05 -1.81 2.75
CA GLN A 120 18.39 -1.77 3.39
C GLN A 120 18.93 -0.33 3.56
N SER A 121 18.65 0.56 2.60
CA SER A 121 19.10 1.96 2.64
C SER A 121 18.00 2.97 3.04
N PHE A 122 16.80 2.50 3.42
CA PHE A 122 15.64 3.38 3.67
C PHE A 122 15.87 4.33 4.85
N GLN A 123 16.36 3.82 5.99
CA GLN A 123 16.54 4.63 7.20
C GLN A 123 17.60 5.73 7.01
N GLU A 124 18.63 5.48 6.20
CA GLU A 124 19.70 6.44 5.93
C GLU A 124 19.21 7.63 5.10
N ARG A 125 18.41 7.35 4.05
CA ARG A 125 17.76 8.39 3.23
C ARG A 125 16.73 9.21 4.03
N ASN A 126 16.12 8.58 5.03
CA ASN A 126 14.99 9.11 5.79
C ASN A 126 15.34 9.37 7.25
N SER A 127 16.43 10.09 7.52
CA SER A 127 16.99 10.25 8.88
C SER A 127 16.05 10.88 9.93
N SER A 128 15.05 11.65 9.51
CA SER A 128 14.01 12.24 10.38
C SER A 128 12.73 11.40 10.49
N LEU A 129 12.69 10.23 9.87
CA LEU A 129 11.60 9.25 9.95
C LEU A 129 12.16 8.01 10.68
N PHE A 130 11.94 7.92 11.98
CA PHE A 130 12.47 6.80 12.75
C PHE A 130 11.61 5.56 12.48
N VAL A 131 12.13 4.62 11.69
CA VAL A 131 11.47 3.34 11.43
C VAL A 131 11.53 2.52 12.71
N PHE A 132 10.38 2.06 13.21
CA PHE A 132 10.32 1.21 14.40
C PHE A 132 9.80 -0.20 14.08
N SER A 133 9.05 -0.36 13.00
CA SER A 133 8.53 -1.63 12.49
C SER A 133 8.65 -1.65 10.97
N ALA A 134 9.18 -2.72 10.39
CA ALA A 134 9.30 -2.88 8.95
C ALA A 134 9.32 -4.36 8.54
N HIS A 135 8.45 -4.72 7.61
CA HIS A 135 8.17 -6.10 7.21
C HIS A 135 7.97 -6.20 5.69
N LEU A 136 8.59 -7.19 5.06
CA LEU A 136 8.29 -7.60 3.68
C LEU A 136 7.40 -8.83 3.74
N HIS A 137 6.21 -8.72 3.15
CA HIS A 137 5.22 -9.79 3.06
C HIS A 137 5.33 -10.52 1.72
N MET A 138 5.53 -11.83 1.81
CA MET A 138 5.53 -12.81 0.70
C MET A 138 4.37 -13.81 0.85
N ASP A 139 3.54 -13.64 1.86
CA ASP A 139 2.43 -14.50 2.24
C ASP A 139 1.07 -14.03 1.70
N GLU A 140 1.04 -12.94 0.94
CA GLU A 140 -0.15 -12.45 0.24
C GLU A 140 -0.02 -12.64 -1.28
N GLU A 141 -0.94 -12.08 -2.08
CA GLU A 141 -0.94 -12.21 -3.54
C GLU A 141 0.23 -11.50 -4.21
N THR A 142 0.67 -10.35 -3.69
CA THR A 142 1.73 -9.54 -4.29
C THR A 142 2.75 -9.17 -3.22
N PRO A 143 4.07 -9.30 -3.48
CA PRO A 143 5.10 -8.88 -2.54
C PRO A 143 5.02 -7.39 -2.23
N HIS A 144 5.01 -7.03 -0.95
CA HIS A 144 4.95 -5.63 -0.52
C HIS A 144 5.64 -5.40 0.81
N LEU A 145 6.11 -4.17 1.02
CA LEU A 145 6.75 -3.72 2.25
C LEU A 145 5.79 -2.88 3.07
N HIS A 146 5.66 -3.19 4.35
CA HIS A 146 5.12 -2.29 5.37
C HIS A 146 6.28 -1.61 6.09
N ILE A 147 6.26 -0.28 6.17
CA ILE A 147 7.28 0.50 6.89
C ILE A 147 6.57 1.49 7.81
N ASP A 148 6.62 1.22 9.11
CA ASP A 148 6.07 2.06 10.16
C ASP A 148 7.16 2.97 10.76
N PHE A 149 6.91 4.27 10.74
CA PHE A 149 7.86 5.26 11.23
C PHE A 149 7.22 6.37 12.05
N ILE A 150 8.01 6.90 12.98
CA ILE A 150 7.68 8.10 13.76
C ILE A 150 8.40 9.29 13.14
N PRO A 151 7.68 10.25 12.53
CA PRO A 151 8.30 11.45 12.02
C PRO A 151 8.62 12.41 13.17
N TYR A 152 9.86 12.88 13.25
CA TYR A 152 10.28 13.79 14.31
C TYR A 152 11.10 14.95 13.79
N THR A 153 11.06 16.03 14.56
CA THR A 153 11.93 17.18 14.38
C THR A 153 12.64 17.48 15.69
N THR A 154 13.79 18.16 15.58
CA THR A 154 14.64 18.57 16.70
C THR A 154 14.84 20.08 16.61
N ASN A 155 15.31 20.71 17.71
CA ASN A 155 15.51 22.16 17.80
C ASN A 155 14.23 22.98 17.56
N SER A 156 13.06 22.43 17.91
CA SER A 156 11.80 23.15 17.78
C SER A 156 11.70 24.30 18.79
N LYS A 157 11.24 25.46 18.32
CA LYS A 157 10.98 26.64 19.16
C LYS A 157 9.63 26.61 19.88
N ARG A 158 8.79 25.61 19.59
CA ARG A 158 7.42 25.48 20.13
C ARG A 158 7.25 24.10 20.77
N GLY A 159 6.82 24.08 22.04
CA GLY A 159 6.62 22.84 22.78
C GLY A 159 7.95 22.16 23.13
N LEU A 160 8.01 20.83 23.00
CA LEU A 160 9.26 20.08 23.14
C LEU A 160 10.22 20.45 22.01
N ASP A 161 11.51 20.53 22.33
CA ASP A 161 12.57 20.80 21.36
C ASP A 161 12.73 19.65 20.36
N THR A 162 12.58 18.41 20.82
CA THR A 162 12.38 17.22 19.96
C THR A 162 10.95 16.75 20.06
N ARG A 163 10.23 16.74 18.93
CA ARG A 163 8.79 16.47 18.91
C ARG A 163 8.35 15.79 17.62
N VAL A 164 7.20 15.10 17.70
CA VAL A 164 6.52 14.56 16.52
C VAL A 164 6.09 15.69 15.61
N SER A 165 6.44 15.58 14.33
CA SER A 165 5.87 16.42 13.28
C SER A 165 6.25 15.91 11.89
N LEU A 166 5.27 15.42 11.14
CA LEU A 166 5.50 14.94 9.76
C LEU A 166 6.00 16.06 8.85
N LYS A 167 5.34 17.22 8.88
CA LYS A 167 5.69 18.37 8.04
C LYS A 167 7.15 18.81 8.25
N GLN A 168 7.57 18.92 9.51
CA GLN A 168 8.93 19.37 9.82
C GLN A 168 9.98 18.28 9.55
N ALA A 169 9.63 17.01 9.75
CA ALA A 169 10.50 15.90 9.39
C ALA A 169 10.78 15.91 7.88
N LEU A 170 9.73 15.95 7.04
CA LEU A 170 9.89 16.00 5.58
C LEU A 170 10.62 17.27 5.11
N SER A 171 10.37 18.41 5.76
CA SER A 171 11.10 19.64 5.48
C SER A 171 12.61 19.53 5.75
N LYS A 172 13.03 18.78 6.78
CA LYS A 172 14.45 18.50 7.03
C LYS A 172 15.08 17.61 5.96
N LEU A 173 14.30 16.75 5.32
CA LEU A 173 14.73 15.95 4.17
C LEU A 173 14.75 16.75 2.86
N GLY A 174 14.35 18.03 2.88
CA GLY A 174 14.37 18.93 1.72
C GLY A 174 13.01 19.12 1.03
N PHE A 175 11.94 18.47 1.50
CA PHE A 175 10.60 18.60 0.92
C PHE A 175 9.88 19.77 1.54
N LYS A 176 9.66 20.85 0.78
CA LYS A 176 9.12 22.12 1.31
C LYS A 176 7.63 22.30 1.08
N GLY A 177 7.04 21.48 0.23
CA GLY A 177 5.65 21.62 -0.18
C GLY A 177 5.42 22.93 -0.93
N GLY A 178 4.36 22.98 -1.72
CA GLY A 178 4.00 24.17 -2.48
C GLY A 178 2.49 24.30 -2.53
N SER A 179 1.90 23.73 -3.58
CA SER A 179 0.45 23.76 -3.80
C SER A 179 -0.29 22.70 -2.96
N ARG A 180 -1.63 22.75 -2.98
CA ARG A 180 -2.47 21.77 -2.29
C ARG A 180 -2.28 20.33 -2.80
N SER A 181 -1.85 20.15 -4.04
CA SER A 181 -1.53 18.85 -4.64
C SER A 181 -0.04 18.50 -4.61
N ASP A 182 0.82 19.46 -4.27
CA ASP A 182 2.27 19.31 -4.20
C ASP A 182 2.75 19.49 -2.75
N THR A 183 2.23 18.66 -1.86
CA THR A 183 2.62 18.67 -0.44
C THR A 183 4.01 18.07 -0.26
N GLU A 184 4.65 18.36 0.88
CA GLU A 184 5.93 17.73 1.28
C GLU A 184 5.84 16.20 1.17
N TRP A 185 4.67 15.67 1.52
CA TRP A 185 4.35 14.26 1.45
C TRP A 185 4.37 13.71 0.01
N ASN A 186 3.70 14.39 -0.91
CA ASN A 186 3.63 13.94 -2.30
C ASN A 186 5.01 13.99 -2.97
N GLN A 187 5.78 15.05 -2.69
CA GLN A 187 7.16 15.17 -3.16
C GLN A 187 8.04 14.01 -2.63
N TRP A 188 7.92 13.71 -1.34
CA TRP A 188 8.64 12.60 -0.71
C TRP A 188 8.27 11.25 -1.33
N ILE A 189 6.99 10.93 -1.48
CA ILE A 189 6.54 9.68 -2.12
C ILE A 189 7.07 9.56 -3.54
N VAL A 190 7.02 10.63 -4.34
CA VAL A 190 7.58 10.61 -5.69
C VAL A 190 9.08 10.34 -5.66
N SER A 191 9.81 10.94 -4.70
CA SER A 191 11.25 10.69 -4.55
C SER A 191 11.56 9.24 -4.17
N GLU A 192 10.80 8.62 -3.26
CA GLU A 192 11.00 7.22 -2.90
C GLU A 192 10.66 6.28 -4.06
N LYS A 193 9.61 6.57 -4.84
CA LYS A 193 9.32 5.82 -6.09
C LYS A 193 10.46 5.93 -7.11
N GLN A 194 11.11 7.09 -7.21
CA GLN A 194 12.28 7.27 -8.08
C GLN A 194 13.49 6.48 -7.60
N VAL A 195 13.71 6.39 -6.29
CA VAL A 195 14.77 5.54 -5.72
C VAL A 195 14.49 4.08 -6.04
N LEU A 196 13.27 3.60 -5.82
CA LEU A 196 12.89 2.22 -6.15
C LEU A 196 13.03 1.95 -7.65
N ALA A 197 12.60 2.87 -8.51
CA ALA A 197 12.76 2.74 -9.96
C ALA A 197 14.23 2.59 -10.37
N LYS A 198 15.16 3.33 -9.75
CA LYS A 198 16.60 3.17 -10.01
C LYS A 198 17.13 1.81 -9.60
N ILE A 199 16.58 1.21 -8.54
CA ILE A 199 16.93 -0.15 -8.13
C ILE A 199 16.37 -1.14 -9.16
N MET A 200 15.09 -1.00 -9.54
CA MET A 200 14.45 -1.82 -10.58
C MET A 200 15.23 -1.83 -11.90
N GLU A 201 15.80 -0.69 -12.31
CA GLU A 201 16.62 -0.59 -13.53
C GLU A 201 17.85 -1.50 -13.51
N LYS A 202 18.46 -1.75 -12.33
CA LYS A 202 19.58 -2.70 -12.19
C LYS A 202 19.18 -4.14 -12.53
N TYR A 203 17.89 -4.46 -12.37
CA TYR A 203 17.28 -5.75 -12.67
C TYR A 203 16.56 -5.75 -14.02
N ASN A 204 16.84 -4.77 -14.90
CA ASN A 204 16.24 -4.61 -16.23
C ASN A 204 14.73 -4.36 -16.24
N ILE A 205 14.15 -3.91 -15.11
CA ILE A 205 12.73 -3.55 -15.02
C ILE A 205 12.58 -2.03 -15.10
N LYS A 206 11.72 -1.56 -16.00
CA LYS A 206 11.40 -0.13 -16.14
C LYS A 206 10.12 0.22 -15.38
N TRP A 207 10.12 1.41 -14.77
CA TRP A 207 8.94 1.92 -14.08
C TRP A 207 7.85 2.37 -15.07
N LEU A 208 6.74 1.64 -15.08
CA LEU A 208 5.52 2.00 -15.82
C LEU A 208 4.75 3.10 -15.07
N LYS A 209 4.66 4.28 -15.69
CA LYS A 209 3.90 5.43 -15.18
C LYS A 209 2.53 5.47 -15.85
N LEU A 210 1.49 5.02 -15.16
CA LEU A 210 0.12 4.95 -15.70
C LEU A 210 -0.53 6.33 -15.95
N GLY A 211 0.05 7.44 -15.45
CA GLY A 211 -0.50 8.78 -15.64
C GLY A 211 -1.86 9.04 -14.97
N THR A 212 -2.43 8.02 -14.32
CA THR A 212 -3.73 8.09 -13.65
C THR A 212 -3.56 8.45 -12.18
N HIS A 213 -4.35 9.42 -11.72
CA HIS A 213 -4.51 9.75 -10.31
C HIS A 213 -5.70 8.95 -9.75
N GLU A 214 -5.60 7.61 -9.78
CA GLU A 214 -6.66 6.78 -9.21
C GLU A 214 -6.79 7.03 -7.71
N LYS A 215 -8.03 7.14 -7.23
CA LYS A 215 -8.28 7.28 -5.79
C LYS A 215 -7.87 5.98 -5.10
N HIS A 216 -6.99 6.11 -4.12
CA HIS A 216 -6.60 5.02 -3.23
C HIS A 216 -7.84 4.38 -2.56
N LEU A 217 -7.92 3.06 -2.59
CA LEU A 217 -8.94 2.27 -1.91
C LEU A 217 -8.26 1.38 -0.87
N ARG A 218 -8.86 1.27 0.32
CA ARG A 218 -8.49 0.24 1.30
C ARG A 218 -8.69 -1.14 0.69
N VAL A 219 -7.95 -2.16 1.14
CA VAL A 219 -8.05 -3.56 0.66
C VAL A 219 -9.51 -4.01 0.52
N LEU A 220 -10.31 -3.94 1.59
CA LEU A 220 -11.73 -4.31 1.55
C LEU A 220 -12.57 -3.51 0.53
N ASN A 221 -12.23 -2.25 0.28
CA ASN A 221 -12.93 -1.43 -0.71
C ASN A 221 -12.47 -1.76 -2.13
N TYR A 222 -11.19 -2.12 -2.30
CA TYR A 222 -10.65 -2.60 -3.56
C TYR A 222 -11.27 -3.95 -3.93
N GLU A 223 -11.28 -4.92 -3.01
CA GLU A 223 -11.95 -6.21 -3.20
C GLU A 223 -13.42 -6.07 -3.59
N LYS A 224 -14.16 -5.16 -2.91
CA LYS A 224 -15.55 -4.85 -3.27
C LYS A 224 -15.68 -4.28 -4.69
N LYS A 225 -14.77 -3.38 -5.08
CA LYS A 225 -14.74 -2.81 -6.43
C LYS A 225 -14.50 -3.91 -7.46
N MET A 226 -13.47 -4.74 -7.27
CA MET A 226 -13.14 -5.84 -8.18
C MET A 226 -14.30 -6.85 -8.30
N ARG A 227 -14.94 -7.20 -7.18
CA ARG A 227 -16.11 -8.09 -7.19
C ARG A 227 -17.30 -7.48 -7.93
N GLN A 228 -17.49 -6.17 -7.86
CA GLN A 228 -18.53 -5.50 -8.64
C GLN A 228 -18.22 -5.50 -10.14
N GLU A 229 -16.96 -5.29 -10.52
CA GLU A 229 -16.52 -5.38 -11.93
C GLU A 229 -16.69 -6.80 -12.48
N GLU A 230 -16.38 -7.82 -11.68
CA GLU A 230 -16.63 -9.23 -12.00
C GLU A 230 -18.12 -9.52 -12.20
N ILE A 231 -18.98 -9.08 -11.28
CA ILE A 231 -20.45 -9.22 -11.39
C ILE A 231 -20.96 -8.55 -12.68
N ASN A 232 -20.46 -7.37 -13.01
CA ASN A 232 -20.88 -6.65 -14.21
C ASN A 232 -20.47 -7.40 -15.49
N THR A 233 -19.25 -7.95 -15.50
CA THR A 233 -18.73 -8.74 -16.63
C THR A 233 -19.52 -10.03 -16.82
N LEU A 234 -19.79 -10.75 -15.72
CA LEU A 234 -20.62 -11.96 -15.74
C LEU A 234 -22.05 -11.65 -16.17
N SER A 235 -22.64 -10.55 -15.70
CA SER A 235 -23.99 -10.12 -16.09
C SER A 235 -24.08 -9.78 -17.58
N SER A 236 -23.08 -9.09 -18.14
CA SER A 236 -22.97 -8.84 -19.58
C SER A 236 -22.89 -10.15 -20.36
N THR A 237 -22.07 -11.09 -19.89
CA THR A 237 -21.91 -12.41 -20.53
C THR A 237 -23.21 -13.21 -20.50
N ILE A 238 -23.92 -13.22 -19.37
CA ILE A 238 -25.23 -13.88 -19.23
C ILE A 238 -26.25 -13.24 -20.17
N SER A 239 -26.27 -11.91 -20.30
CA SER A 239 -27.16 -11.22 -21.23
C SER A 239 -26.89 -11.63 -22.67
N GLN A 240 -25.62 -11.70 -23.07
CA GLN A 240 -25.21 -12.12 -24.42
C GLN A 240 -25.59 -13.58 -24.69
N LEU A 241 -25.30 -14.49 -23.76
CA LEU A 241 -25.65 -15.90 -23.89
C LEU A 241 -27.17 -16.11 -23.90
N SER A 242 -27.93 -15.33 -23.14
CA SER A 242 -29.39 -15.40 -23.14
C SER A 242 -29.96 -14.99 -24.49
N GLN A 243 -29.45 -13.90 -25.08
CA GLN A 243 -29.85 -13.46 -26.42
C GLN A 243 -29.50 -14.49 -27.49
N GLN A 244 -28.28 -15.06 -27.44
CA GLN A 244 -27.89 -16.15 -28.35
C GLN A 244 -28.79 -17.38 -28.22
N LYS A 245 -29.16 -17.74 -26.99
CA LYS A 245 -30.07 -18.86 -26.73
C LYS A 245 -31.46 -18.61 -27.32
N GLU A 246 -32.00 -17.40 -27.18
CA GLU A 246 -33.28 -17.01 -27.76
C GLU A 246 -33.25 -17.12 -29.29
N THR A 247 -32.23 -16.52 -29.94
CA THR A 247 -32.05 -16.64 -31.39
C THR A 247 -31.91 -18.09 -31.87
N LEU A 248 -31.16 -18.94 -31.14
CA LEU A 248 -31.06 -20.35 -31.47
C LEU A 248 -32.38 -21.10 -31.29
N THR A 249 -33.19 -20.70 -30.30
CA THR A 249 -34.51 -21.31 -30.05
C THR A 249 -35.47 -20.95 -31.18
N ASP A 250 -35.51 -19.68 -31.59
CA ASP A 250 -36.31 -19.22 -32.72
C ASP A 250 -35.91 -19.94 -34.02
N ASN A 251 -34.60 -20.07 -34.28
CA ASN A 251 -34.10 -20.80 -35.43
C ASN A 251 -34.50 -22.29 -35.40
N ILE A 252 -34.45 -22.94 -34.23
CA ILE A 252 -34.89 -24.34 -34.08
C ILE A 252 -36.39 -24.46 -34.36
N GLU A 253 -37.20 -23.51 -33.88
CA GLU A 253 -38.64 -23.50 -34.11
C GLU A 253 -38.97 -23.29 -35.59
N GLN A 254 -38.27 -22.37 -36.26
CA GLN A 254 -38.40 -22.16 -37.70
C GLN A 254 -38.03 -23.43 -38.49
N VAL A 255 -36.88 -24.05 -38.18
CA VAL A 255 -36.45 -25.29 -38.86
C VAL A 255 -37.45 -26.42 -38.63
N LYS A 256 -38.03 -26.54 -37.42
CA LYS A 256 -39.08 -27.54 -37.15
C LYS A 256 -40.33 -27.31 -38.00
N ASN A 257 -40.76 -26.05 -38.15
CA ASN A 257 -41.92 -25.72 -39.00
C ASN A 257 -41.63 -26.03 -40.47
N GLU A 258 -40.44 -25.67 -40.98
CA GLU A 258 -40.02 -25.99 -42.34
C GLU A 258 -39.97 -27.51 -42.60
N ILE A 259 -39.48 -28.30 -41.64
CA ILE A 259 -39.51 -29.77 -41.71
C ILE A 259 -40.95 -30.29 -41.80
N SER A 260 -41.84 -29.79 -40.94
CA SER A 260 -43.25 -30.21 -40.92
C SER A 260 -43.96 -29.91 -42.25
N GLU A 261 -43.71 -28.73 -42.85
CA GLU A 261 -44.27 -28.37 -44.16
C GLU A 261 -43.75 -29.26 -45.29
N ILE A 262 -42.48 -29.68 -45.23
CA ILE A 262 -41.89 -30.61 -46.20
C ILE A 262 -42.51 -32.00 -46.05
N GLU A 263 -42.69 -32.47 -44.81
CA GLU A 263 -43.31 -33.77 -44.52
C GLU A 263 -44.76 -33.83 -45.01
N GLU A 264 -45.55 -32.77 -44.82
CA GLU A 264 -46.92 -32.69 -45.36
C GLU A 264 -46.95 -32.76 -46.89
N LYS A 265 -46.01 -32.11 -47.58
CA LYS A 265 -45.91 -32.13 -49.05
C LYS A 265 -45.44 -33.48 -49.61
N LEU A 266 -44.78 -34.31 -48.82
CA LEU A 266 -44.33 -35.65 -49.20
C LEU A 266 -45.42 -36.72 -49.08
N TYR A 267 -46.50 -36.44 -48.36
CA TYR A 267 -47.62 -37.35 -48.10
C TYR A 267 -48.90 -37.04 -48.92
N ILE A 268 -48.80 -36.14 -49.90
CA ILE A 268 -49.80 -35.85 -50.94
C ILE A 268 -49.29 -36.40 -52.27
#